data_AF-G0QZZ7-F1
#
_entry.id   AF-G0QZZ7-F1
#
_cell.length_a   1.000
_cell.length_b   1.000
_cell.length_c   1.000
_cell.angle_alpha   90.00
_cell.angle_beta   90.00
_cell.angle_gamma   90.00
#
_symmetry.space_group_name_H-M   'P 1'
#
loop_
_entity.id
_entity.type
_entity.pdbx_description
1 polymer ?
#
loop_
_entity_poly.entity_id
_entity_poly.type
_entity_poly.pdbx_seq_one_letter_code
_entity_poly.pdbx_strand_id
1 'polypeptide(L)'
;MKDILMTAQTLGLDEKYSLVFKILTQIQEHYEQEQEQNNRLGTFDFETFILYLTQYLGNTVTQEGRESLFSILDKKSRNFVTKDELKQTADELRYNIGDQEIEEIVQNVAGFGQQGFNFEKFDKYVARKVERKNIK
;
A
#
# COMPACT_ATOMS: atom_id res chain seq x y z
N MET A 1 5.74 -25.08 -8.22
CA MET A 1 4.61 -25.26 -9.16
C MET A 1 5.09 -25.22 -10.61
N LYS A 2 5.95 -24.25 -10.98
CA LYS A 2 6.71 -24.21 -12.26
C LYS A 2 7.36 -25.55 -12.65
N ASP A 3 7.93 -26.27 -11.69
CA ASP A 3 8.60 -27.56 -11.93
C ASP A 3 7.64 -28.68 -12.38
N ILE A 4 6.37 -28.62 -11.96
CA ILE A 4 5.36 -29.63 -12.30
C ILE A 4 4.94 -29.47 -13.77
N LEU A 5 4.75 -28.24 -14.25
CA LEU A 5 4.43 -27.98 -15.66
C LEU A 5 5.59 -28.35 -16.58
N MET A 6 6.82 -27.98 -16.21
CA MET A 6 8.02 -28.32 -16.98
C MET A 6 8.23 -29.84 -17.05
N THR A 7 7.97 -30.55 -15.95
CA THR A 7 8.02 -32.01 -15.92
C THR A 7 6.91 -32.63 -16.77
N ALA A 8 5.68 -32.12 -16.70
CA ALA A 8 4.57 -32.60 -17.50
C ALA A 8 4.80 -32.43 -19.01
N GLN A 9 5.38 -31.30 -19.42
CA GLN A 9 5.76 -31.03 -20.81
C GLN A 9 6.93 -31.92 -21.25
N THR A 10 7.94 -32.12 -20.40
CA THR A 10 9.06 -33.04 -20.68
C THR A 10 8.60 -34.48 -20.88
N LEU A 11 7.52 -34.87 -20.19
CA LEU A 11 6.89 -36.19 -20.30
C LEU A 11 5.81 -36.27 -21.41
N GLY A 12 5.58 -35.19 -22.18
CA GLY A 12 4.58 -35.13 -23.26
C GLY A 12 3.13 -35.24 -22.78
N LEU A 13 2.87 -34.96 -21.50
CA LEU A 13 1.55 -35.07 -20.89
C LEU A 13 0.62 -33.90 -21.29
N ASP A 14 1.19 -32.82 -21.79
CA ASP A 14 0.50 -31.66 -22.35
C ASP A 14 -0.26 -31.98 -23.63
N GLU A 15 0.21 -32.91 -24.46
CA GLU A 15 -0.52 -33.39 -25.64
C GLU A 15 -1.66 -34.33 -25.25
N LYS A 16 -1.38 -35.29 -24.37
CA LYS A 16 -2.33 -36.33 -23.96
C LYS A 16 -3.46 -35.80 -23.07
N TYR A 17 -3.16 -34.84 -22.21
CA TYR A 17 -4.11 -34.24 -21.27
C TYR A 17 -4.14 -32.73 -21.43
N SER A 18 -4.29 -32.28 -22.68
CA SER A 18 -4.31 -30.86 -23.07
C SER A 18 -5.24 -30.00 -22.22
N LEU A 19 -6.40 -30.53 -21.81
CA LEU A 19 -7.32 -29.80 -20.93
C LEU A 19 -6.74 -29.59 -19.52
N VAL A 20 -6.15 -30.62 -18.93
CA VAL A 20 -5.54 -30.54 -17.59
C VAL A 20 -4.34 -29.60 -17.62
N PHE A 21 -3.52 -29.67 -18.67
CA PHE A 21 -2.40 -28.77 -18.85
C PHE A 21 -2.85 -27.32 -19.00
N LYS A 22 -3.87 -27.04 -19.82
CA LYS A 22 -4.47 -25.69 -19.94
C LYS A 22 -4.94 -25.15 -18.60
N ILE A 23 -5.65 -25.96 -17.81
CA ILE A 23 -6.14 -25.54 -16.49
C ILE A 23 -4.97 -25.27 -15.54
N LEU A 24 -3.95 -26.14 -15.50
CA LEU A 24 -2.79 -25.95 -14.63
C LEU A 24 -1.97 -24.72 -15.03
N THR A 25 -1.82 -24.45 -16.33
CA THR A 25 -1.17 -23.25 -16.84
C THR A 25 -1.96 -22.00 -16.48
N GLN A 26 -3.29 -22.01 -16.68
CA GLN A 26 -4.16 -20.88 -16.28
C GLN A 26 -4.11 -20.61 -14.78
N ILE A 27 -4.10 -21.67 -13.96
CA ILE A 27 -3.98 -21.55 -12.50
C ILE A 27 -2.61 -20.96 -12.15
N GLN A 28 -1.53 -21.45 -12.76
CA GLN A 28 -0.19 -20.91 -12.52
C GLN A 28 -0.10 -19.44 -12.94
N GLU A 29 -0.62 -19.08 -14.11
CA GLU A 29 -0.70 -17.69 -14.58
C GLU A 29 -1.51 -16.82 -13.62
N HIS A 30 -2.63 -17.30 -13.09
CA HIS A 30 -3.41 -16.61 -12.06
C HIS A 30 -2.63 -16.43 -10.75
N TYR A 31 -1.94 -17.47 -10.25
CA TYR A 31 -1.11 -17.37 -9.06
C TYR A 31 0.06 -16.39 -9.26
N GLU A 32 0.69 -16.41 -10.43
CA GLU A 32 1.77 -15.48 -10.75
C GLU A 32 1.23 -14.05 -10.91
N GLN A 33 0.04 -13.86 -11.49
CA GLN A 33 -0.63 -12.57 -11.58
C GLN A 33 -1.14 -12.06 -10.23
N GLU A 34 -1.56 -12.91 -9.30
CA GLU A 34 -1.95 -12.50 -7.94
C GLU A 34 -0.74 -12.07 -7.12
N GLN A 35 0.39 -12.77 -7.27
CA GLN A 35 1.66 -12.38 -6.64
C GLN A 35 2.28 -11.16 -7.32
N GLU A 36 2.19 -11.03 -8.65
CA GLU A 36 2.60 -9.82 -9.36
C GLU A 36 1.63 -8.66 -9.13
N GLN A 37 0.33 -8.85 -8.94
CA GLN A 37 -0.58 -7.75 -8.57
C GLN A 37 -0.35 -7.31 -7.12
N ASN A 38 -0.05 -8.25 -6.22
CA ASN A 38 0.45 -7.92 -4.87
C ASN A 38 1.85 -7.28 -4.87
N ASN A 39 2.62 -7.39 -5.97
CA ASN A 39 3.96 -6.82 -6.09
C ASN A 39 4.08 -5.73 -7.19
N ARG A 40 2.98 -5.38 -7.87
CA ARG A 40 2.86 -4.38 -8.96
C ARG A 40 1.66 -3.47 -8.79
N LEU A 41 1.03 -3.44 -7.62
CA LEU A 41 0.50 -2.18 -7.09
C LEU A 41 1.72 -1.31 -6.81
N GLY A 42 2.14 -0.54 -7.83
CA GLY A 42 3.35 0.27 -7.78
C GLY A 42 3.39 1.03 -6.46
N THR A 43 4.39 0.71 -5.64
CA THR A 43 4.73 1.34 -4.35
C THR A 43 3.52 1.96 -3.68
N PHE A 44 2.83 1.23 -2.80
CA PHE A 44 1.78 1.80 -1.95
C PHE A 44 2.41 2.90 -1.09
N ASP A 45 2.50 4.08 -1.67
CA ASP A 45 3.22 5.22 -1.14
C ASP A 45 2.30 5.98 -0.20
N PHE A 46 2.88 6.94 0.52
CA PHE A 46 2.10 7.74 1.45
C PHE A 46 0.92 8.44 0.76
N GLU A 47 1.06 8.81 -0.52
CA GLU A 47 -0.01 9.48 -1.25
C GLU A 47 -1.22 8.57 -1.45
N THR A 48 -0.96 7.31 -1.75
CA THR A 48 -1.98 6.27 -1.92
C THR A 48 -2.67 6.01 -0.58
N PHE A 49 -1.91 5.89 0.51
CA PHE A 49 -2.45 5.75 1.86
C PHE A 49 -3.36 6.92 2.26
N ILE A 50 -2.91 8.15 2.04
CA ILE A 50 -3.69 9.36 2.36
C ILE A 50 -4.91 9.48 1.45
N LEU A 51 -4.81 9.14 0.16
CA LEU A 51 -5.96 9.11 -0.74
C LEU A 51 -7.04 8.17 -0.22
N TYR A 52 -6.67 6.97 0.24
CA TYR A 52 -7.63 6.06 0.84
C TYR A 52 -8.25 6.61 2.12
N LEU A 53 -7.43 7.14 3.04
CA LEU A 53 -7.96 7.78 4.23
C LEU A 53 -8.94 8.92 3.89
N THR A 54 -8.64 9.73 2.88
CA THR A 54 -9.57 10.79 2.43
C THR A 54 -10.88 10.24 1.90
N GLN A 55 -10.80 9.18 1.10
CA GLN A 55 -11.97 8.58 0.47
C GLN A 55 -12.94 8.00 1.50
N TYR A 56 -12.42 7.50 2.63
CA TYR A 56 -13.24 6.91 3.69
C TYR A 56 -13.62 7.89 4.81
N LEU A 57 -12.81 8.93 5.08
CA LEU A 57 -12.87 9.66 6.36
C LEU A 57 -12.86 11.19 6.24
N GLY A 58 -12.66 11.81 5.06
CA GLY A 58 -12.84 13.27 4.92
C GLY A 58 -12.07 13.99 3.80
N ASN A 59 -12.02 15.32 3.91
CA ASN A 59 -11.46 16.25 2.90
C ASN A 59 -10.03 16.71 3.25
N THR A 60 -9.01 16.38 2.45
CA THR A 60 -7.63 16.90 2.68
C THR A 60 -7.39 18.30 2.15
N VAL A 61 -8.36 18.90 1.46
CA VAL A 61 -8.29 20.29 0.99
C VAL A 61 -8.37 21.25 2.16
N THR A 62 -9.21 20.98 3.16
CA THR A 62 -9.37 21.83 4.34
C THR A 62 -8.44 21.42 5.48
N GLN A 63 -8.05 22.38 6.31
CA GLN A 63 -7.26 22.11 7.51
C GLN A 63 -8.02 21.19 8.48
N GLU A 64 -9.30 21.44 8.72
CA GLU A 64 -10.17 20.63 9.59
C GLU A 64 -10.22 19.15 9.18
N GLY A 65 -10.24 18.87 7.88
CA GLY A 65 -10.24 17.49 7.40
C GLY A 65 -8.87 16.83 7.56
N ARG A 66 -7.76 17.59 7.44
CA ARG A 66 -6.42 17.08 7.78
C ARG A 66 -6.27 16.84 9.28
N GLU A 67 -6.84 17.68 10.14
CA GLU A 67 -6.90 17.47 11.60
C GLU A 67 -7.68 16.20 11.96
N SER A 68 -8.83 16.00 11.32
CA SER A 68 -9.66 14.79 11.50
C SER A 68 -8.90 13.53 11.11
N LEU A 69 -8.22 13.54 9.96
CA LEU A 69 -7.37 12.42 9.53
C LEU A 69 -6.21 12.16 10.49
N PHE A 70 -5.55 13.21 10.95
CA PHE A 70 -4.45 13.07 11.90
C PHE A 70 -4.92 12.46 13.23
N SER A 71 -6.12 12.81 13.70
CA SER A 71 -6.68 12.26 14.94
C SER A 71 -6.93 10.73 14.87
N ILE A 72 -7.14 10.20 13.66
CA ILE A 72 -7.36 8.76 13.43
C ILE A 72 -6.03 8.00 13.46
N LEU A 73 -4.97 8.63 12.96
CA LEU A 73 -3.61 8.09 13.01
C LEU A 73 -3.02 8.18 14.42
N ASP A 74 -3.25 9.28 15.13
CA ASP A 74 -2.78 9.50 16.50
C ASP A 74 -3.71 8.85 17.53
N LYS A 75 -3.66 7.52 17.61
CA LYS A 75 -4.46 6.69 18.53
C LYS A 75 -4.36 7.12 19.99
N LYS A 76 -3.26 7.76 20.37
CA LYS A 76 -2.98 8.18 21.75
C LYS A 76 -3.27 9.67 21.99
N SER A 77 -3.70 10.42 20.96
CA SER A 77 -3.99 11.85 21.02
C SER A 77 -2.85 12.68 21.63
N ARG A 78 -1.60 12.37 21.26
CA ARG A 78 -0.38 13.02 21.75
C ARG A 78 0.17 14.10 20.81
N ASN A 79 -0.55 14.42 19.73
CA ASN A 79 -0.08 15.23 18.61
C ASN A 79 1.18 14.65 17.94
N PHE A 80 1.33 13.32 17.95
CA PHE A 80 2.48 12.63 17.38
C PHE A 80 2.15 11.21 16.98
N VAL A 81 2.32 10.89 15.70
CA VAL A 81 2.10 9.56 15.12
C VAL A 81 3.44 8.85 14.98
N THR A 82 3.58 7.67 15.58
CA THR A 82 4.76 6.81 15.42
C THR A 82 4.64 5.89 14.20
N LYS A 83 5.78 5.34 13.75
CA LYS A 83 5.81 4.26 12.75
C LYS A 83 4.86 3.11 13.11
N ASP A 84 4.84 2.71 14.39
CA ASP A 84 3.98 1.62 14.87
C ASP A 84 2.49 1.97 14.81
N GLU A 85 2.11 3.20 15.19
CA GLU A 85 0.73 3.68 15.13
C GLU A 85 0.23 3.77 13.67
N LEU A 86 1.13 4.18 12.77
CA LEU A 86 0.85 4.20 11.33
C LEU A 86 0.67 2.78 10.76
N LYS A 87 1.56 1.85 11.14
CA LYS A 87 1.46 0.44 10.74
C LYS A 87 0.18 -0.21 11.25
N GLN A 88 -0.14 -0.01 12.53
CA GLN A 88 -1.38 -0.53 13.11
C GLN A 88 -2.61 0.01 12.37
N THR A 89 -2.62 1.30 12.02
CA THR A 89 -3.74 1.88 11.26
C THR A 89 -3.83 1.31 9.84
N ALA A 90 -2.70 1.03 9.20
CA ALA A 90 -2.67 0.36 7.90
C ALA A 90 -3.23 -1.07 7.99
N ASP A 91 -2.85 -1.84 9.01
CA ASP A 91 -3.35 -3.19 9.27
C ASP A 91 -4.86 -3.20 9.56
N GLU A 92 -5.36 -2.24 10.35
CA GLU A 92 -6.78 -2.07 10.65
C GLU A 92 -7.61 -1.82 9.37
N LEU A 93 -7.04 -1.09 8.42
CA LEU A 93 -7.64 -0.82 7.12
C LEU A 93 -7.41 -1.96 6.11
N ARG A 94 -6.78 -3.06 6.54
CA ARG A 94 -6.42 -4.23 5.73
C ARG A 94 -5.53 -3.90 4.53
N TYR A 95 -4.73 -2.84 4.64
CA TYR A 95 -3.71 -2.50 3.66
C TYR A 95 -2.40 -3.20 4.04
N ASN A 96 -1.85 -3.95 3.11
CA ASN A 96 -0.60 -4.68 3.32
C ASN A 96 0.60 -3.76 3.02
N ILE A 97 0.89 -2.82 3.91
CA ILE A 97 2.04 -1.91 3.83
C ILE A 97 3.22 -2.57 4.55
N GLY A 98 4.37 -2.71 3.87
CA GLY A 98 5.57 -3.24 4.49
C GLY A 98 6.27 -2.22 5.39
N ASP A 99 7.17 -2.71 6.25
CA ASP A 99 7.92 -1.86 7.19
C ASP A 99 8.82 -0.84 6.47
N GLN A 100 9.29 -1.18 5.26
CA GLN A 100 10.08 -0.28 4.43
C GLN A 100 9.22 0.88 3.90
N GLU A 101 8.01 0.62 3.40
CA GLU A 101 7.12 1.70 2.95
C GLU A 101 6.68 2.60 4.13
N ILE A 102 6.39 2.03 5.30
CA ILE A 102 6.12 2.80 6.53
C ILE A 102 7.30 3.71 6.88
N GLU A 103 8.53 3.21 6.77
CA GLU A 103 9.72 4.00 6.99
C GLU A 103 9.87 5.14 5.97
N GLU A 104 9.68 4.85 4.69
CA GLU A 104 9.71 5.86 3.63
C GLU A 104 8.63 6.93 3.82
N ILE A 105 7.42 6.54 4.21
CA ILE A 105 6.33 7.46 4.56
C ILE A 105 6.78 8.44 5.64
N VAL A 106 7.30 7.92 6.75
CA VAL A 106 7.75 8.75 7.87
C VAL A 106 8.90 9.65 7.45
N GLN A 107 9.86 9.15 6.67
CA GLN A 107 10.97 9.96 6.18
C GLN A 107 10.51 11.08 5.23
N ASN A 108 9.50 10.81 4.38
CA ASN A 108 8.93 11.78 3.47
C ASN A 108 8.20 12.93 4.18
N VAL A 109 7.55 12.65 5.31
CA VAL A 109 6.81 13.65 6.10
C VAL A 109 7.71 14.35 7.11
N ALA A 110 8.51 13.57 7.84
CA ALA A 110 9.24 14.04 9.01
C ALA A 110 10.69 14.44 8.74
N GLY A 111 11.29 13.89 7.69
CA GLY A 111 12.73 13.94 7.39
C GLY A 111 13.46 12.64 7.77
N PHE A 112 14.69 12.51 7.29
CA PHE A 112 15.52 11.31 7.46
C PHE A 112 15.78 10.97 8.95
N GLY A 113 15.74 9.68 9.28
CA GLY A 113 16.04 9.16 10.62
C GLY A 113 14.95 9.41 11.67
N GLN A 114 13.80 9.96 11.30
CA GLN A 114 12.69 10.19 12.22
C GLN A 114 11.86 8.90 12.43
N GLN A 115 11.31 8.76 13.64
CA GLN A 115 10.46 7.61 14.01
C GLN A 115 8.95 7.93 13.97
N GLY A 116 8.60 9.13 13.54
CA GLY A 116 7.22 9.61 13.49
C GLY A 116 7.14 11.07 13.10
N PHE A 117 5.93 11.63 13.11
CA PHE A 117 5.66 13.03 12.78
C PHE A 117 4.55 13.62 13.65
N ASN A 118 4.58 14.94 13.80
CA ASN A 118 3.50 15.70 14.44
C ASN A 118 2.51 16.24 13.39
N PHE A 119 1.41 16.84 13.86
CA PHE A 119 0.39 17.39 12.97
C PHE A 119 0.95 18.46 12.03
N GLU A 120 1.82 19.35 12.51
CA GLU A 120 2.38 20.43 11.68
C GLU A 120 3.13 19.91 10.44
N LYS A 121 3.94 18.86 10.61
CA LYS A 121 4.66 18.23 9.48
C LYS A 121 3.70 17.51 8.54
N PHE A 122 2.71 16.82 9.09
CA PHE A 122 1.66 16.16 8.31
C PHE A 122 0.85 17.16 7.48
N ASP A 123 0.37 18.23 8.10
CA ASP A 123 -0.44 19.28 7.48
C ASP A 123 0.33 19.93 6.32
N LYS A 124 1.58 20.34 6.55
CA LYS A 124 2.45 20.90 5.50
C LYS A 124 2.65 19.94 4.34
N TYR A 125 2.91 18.66 4.63
CA TYR A 125 3.12 17.66 3.59
C TYR A 125 1.87 17.47 2.73
N VAL A 126 0.71 17.25 3.37
CA VAL A 126 -0.54 16.96 2.69
C VAL A 126 -1.06 18.20 1.94
N ALA A 127 -1.02 19.38 2.55
CA ALA A 127 -1.41 20.63 1.88
C ALA A 127 -0.60 20.85 0.59
N ARG A 128 0.73 20.69 0.66
CA ARG A 128 1.61 20.82 -0.51
C ARG A 128 1.30 19.80 -1.61
N LYS A 129 0.89 18.58 -1.25
CA LYS A 129 0.52 17.54 -2.22
C LYS A 129 -0.84 17.81 -2.86
N VAL A 130 -1.82 18.24 -2.08
CA VAL A 130 -3.17 18.59 -2.57
C VAL A 130 -3.11 19.77 -3.55
N GLU A 131 -2.32 20.82 -3.24
CA GLU A 131 -2.10 21.95 -4.14
C GLU A 131 -1.56 21.52 -5.50
N ARG A 132 -0.62 20.55 -5.53
CA ARG A 132 -0.05 20.03 -6.78
C ARG A 132 -1.06 19.24 -7.62
N LYS A 133 -2.02 18.56 -6.98
CA LYS A 133 -3.05 17.77 -7.69
C LYS A 133 -4.15 18.66 -8.28
N ASN A 134 -4.44 19.82 -7.70
CA ASN A 134 -5.43 20.77 -8.21
C ASN A 134 -4.93 21.65 -9.39
N ILE A 135 -3.68 21.49 -9.84
CA ILE A 135 -3.07 22.27 -10.94
C ILE A 135 -2.98 21.45 -12.26
N LYS A 136 -3.64 20.29 -12.35
CA LYS A 136 -3.70 19.49 -13.58
C LYS A 136 -5.11 19.38 -14.15
#